data_AF-A0A0A0HVY9-F1
#
_entry.id   AF-A0A0A0HVY9-F1
#
_cell.length_a   1.000
_cell.length_b   1.000
_cell.length_c   1.000
_cell.angle_alpha   90.00
_cell.angle_beta   90.00
_cell.angle_gamma   90.00
#
_symmetry.space_group_name_H-M   'P 1'
#
loop_
_entity.id
_entity.type
_entity.pdbx_description
1 polymer ?
#
loop_
_entity_poly.entity_id
_entity_poly.type
_entity_poly.pdbx_seq_one_letter_code
_entity_poly.pdbx_strand_id
1 'polypeptide(L)'
;MGGFDYGNQKALCINEEFVTLWLAKITLTPKMQKENPKTIEKLINYQLRCAKVLHEAFMSTEKQKQEFFNEMGLTGEIVELKGQIQQNTKELIDTKTQLNTLIDSSTINSRQAQKLLHCAKDRIGTMLGGAHSSKYKKESRMYFKNLWLNFCKEFEVSTYKDLNPSHYNDGFRFINNWSMM
;
A
#
# COMPACT_ATOMS: atom_id res chain seq x y z
N MET A 1 -29.09 2.89 4.28
CA MET A 1 -29.42 4.23 3.76
C MET A 1 -28.17 5.09 3.89
N GLY A 2 -27.48 5.36 2.78
CA GLY A 2 -26.35 6.29 2.73
C GLY A 2 -26.57 7.23 1.56
N GLY A 3 -27.16 8.40 1.84
CA GLY A 3 -27.43 9.41 0.83
C GLY A 3 -26.12 10.09 0.45
N PHE A 4 -25.67 9.89 -0.79
CA PHE A 4 -24.70 10.78 -1.41
C PHE A 4 -25.46 12.04 -1.82
N ASP A 5 -25.23 13.14 -1.09
CA ASP A 5 -25.66 14.47 -1.53
C ASP A 5 -24.93 14.80 -2.83
N TYR A 6 -25.65 14.70 -3.96
CA TYR A 6 -25.23 15.28 -5.23
C TYR A 6 -25.39 16.81 -5.13
N GLY A 7 -24.48 17.44 -4.40
CA GLY A 7 -24.34 18.89 -4.44
C GLY A 7 -24.02 19.32 -5.87
N ASN A 8 -24.77 20.29 -6.42
CA ASN A 8 -24.49 20.87 -7.73
C ASN A 8 -23.07 21.47 -7.74
N GLN A 9 -22.09 20.70 -8.20
CA GLN A 9 -20.72 21.16 -8.38
C GLN A 9 -20.65 21.98 -9.66
N LYS A 10 -20.15 23.22 -9.57
CA LYS A 10 -19.91 24.07 -10.73
C LYS A 10 -18.75 23.49 -11.55
N ALA A 11 -19.08 22.79 -12.62
CA ALA A 11 -18.09 22.27 -13.57
C ALA A 11 -17.78 23.32 -14.66
N LEU A 12 -16.50 23.45 -15.02
CA LEU A 12 -16.04 24.22 -16.18
C LEU A 12 -15.67 23.23 -17.28
N CYS A 13 -16.36 23.31 -18.42
CA CYS A 13 -16.14 22.43 -19.56
C CYS A 13 -15.61 23.21 -20.77
N ILE A 14 -14.85 22.53 -21.62
CA ILE A 14 -14.42 23.05 -22.92
C ILE A 14 -15.36 22.49 -23.98
N ASN A 15 -15.77 23.31 -24.95
CA ASN A 15 -16.54 22.82 -26.09
C ASN A 15 -15.64 21.93 -26.98
N GLU A 16 -16.16 20.77 -27.39
CA GLU A 16 -15.45 19.75 -28.16
C GLU A 16 -14.80 20.29 -29.45
N GLU A 17 -15.40 21.31 -30.08
CA GLU A 17 -14.83 21.99 -31.26
C GLU A 17 -13.44 22.58 -30.99
N PHE A 18 -13.13 22.91 -29.74
CA PHE A 18 -11.85 23.50 -29.34
C PHE A 18 -10.84 22.45 -28.84
N VAL A 19 -11.23 21.18 -28.71
CA VAL A 19 -10.35 20.11 -28.23
C VAL A 19 -9.20 19.87 -29.19
N THR A 20 -9.37 20.08 -30.50
CA THR A 20 -8.30 19.92 -31.49
C THR A 20 -7.47 21.19 -31.72
N LEU A 21 -7.86 22.30 -31.09
CA LEU A 21 -7.22 23.61 -31.32
C LEU A 21 -5.74 23.61 -30.89
N TRP A 22 -5.33 22.77 -29.95
CA TRP A 22 -3.92 22.67 -29.53
C TRP A 22 -2.99 22.22 -30.67
N LEU A 23 -3.50 21.56 -31.72
CA LEU A 23 -2.74 21.22 -32.91
C LEU A 23 -2.43 22.44 -33.80
N ALA A 24 -3.25 23.49 -33.74
CA ALA A 24 -3.15 24.67 -34.60
C ALA A 24 -3.03 26.00 -33.83
N LYS A 25 -2.78 25.94 -32.51
CA LYS A 25 -2.75 27.11 -31.64
C LYS A 25 -1.53 27.97 -31.94
N ILE A 26 -1.77 29.24 -32.24
CA ILE A 26 -0.77 30.28 -32.41
C ILE A 26 -0.77 31.15 -31.16
N THR A 27 0.37 31.25 -30.48
CA THR A 27 0.52 32.11 -29.29
C THR A 27 0.56 33.58 -29.70
N LEU A 28 -0.40 34.36 -29.22
CA LEU A 28 -0.53 35.78 -29.52
C LEU A 28 0.10 36.61 -28.38
N THR A 29 1.06 37.47 -28.70
CA THR A 29 1.76 38.27 -27.68
C THR A 29 1.12 39.66 -27.48
N PRO A 30 1.21 40.25 -26.27
CA PRO A 30 0.69 41.61 -26.02
C PRO A 30 1.32 42.68 -26.91
N LYS A 31 2.59 42.50 -27.31
CA LYS A 31 3.30 43.40 -28.23
C LYS A 31 2.66 43.39 -29.61
N MET A 32 2.37 42.21 -30.17
CA MET A 32 1.69 42.06 -31.46
C MET A 32 0.29 42.70 -31.45
N GLN A 33 -0.41 42.63 -30.32
CA GLN A 33 -1.72 43.24 -30.16
C GLN A 33 -1.69 44.76 -30.16
N LYS A 34 -0.64 45.38 -29.60
CA LYS A 34 -0.43 46.83 -29.64
C LYS A 34 0.03 47.31 -31.02
N GLU A 35 0.94 46.59 -31.65
CA GLU A 35 1.56 47.01 -32.91
C GLU A 35 0.68 46.75 -34.13
N ASN A 36 -0.08 45.66 -34.15
CA ASN A 36 -0.91 45.32 -35.30
C ASN A 36 -2.19 44.54 -34.91
N PRO A 37 -3.21 45.23 -34.34
CA PRO A 37 -4.43 44.60 -33.87
C PRO A 37 -5.23 43.90 -34.98
N LYS A 38 -5.21 44.43 -36.21
CA LYS A 38 -5.89 43.82 -37.36
C LYS A 38 -5.31 42.45 -37.73
N THR A 39 -4.00 42.27 -37.56
CA THR A 39 -3.35 40.97 -37.79
C THR A 39 -3.72 39.97 -36.71
N ILE A 40 -3.80 40.39 -35.45
CA ILE A 40 -4.29 39.56 -34.34
C ILE A 40 -5.71 39.06 -34.61
N GLU A 41 -6.62 39.94 -35.01
CA GLU A 41 -8.00 39.57 -35.33
C GLU A 41 -8.08 38.53 -36.46
N LYS A 42 -7.24 38.67 -37.49
CA LYS A 42 -7.13 37.66 -38.55
C LYS A 42 -6.62 36.32 -38.01
N LEU A 43 -5.57 36.31 -37.18
CA LEU A 43 -5.01 35.10 -36.59
C LEU A 43 -6.01 34.38 -35.67
N ILE A 44 -6.81 35.13 -34.91
CA ILE A 44 -7.90 34.55 -34.12
C ILE A 44 -8.94 33.91 -35.04
N ASN A 45 -9.39 34.63 -36.07
CA ASN A 45 -10.35 34.09 -37.04
C ASN A 45 -9.83 32.84 -37.75
N TYR A 46 -8.54 32.79 -38.11
CA TYR A 46 -7.92 31.60 -38.67
C TYR A 46 -7.95 30.43 -37.69
N GLN A 47 -7.55 30.64 -36.43
CA GLN A 47 -7.60 29.58 -35.42
C GLN A 47 -9.02 29.06 -35.19
N LEU A 48 -10.04 29.93 -35.16
CA LEU A 48 -11.45 29.54 -35.03
C LEU A 48 -11.93 28.70 -36.22
N ARG A 49 -11.54 29.06 -37.44
CA ARG A 49 -11.86 28.27 -38.65
C ARG A 49 -11.15 26.92 -38.63
N CYS A 50 -9.87 26.90 -38.24
CA CYS A 50 -9.10 25.67 -38.08
C CYS A 50 -9.72 24.75 -37.04
N ALA A 51 -10.21 25.28 -35.90
CA ALA A 51 -10.90 24.48 -34.87
C ALA A 51 -12.03 23.65 -35.47
N LYS A 52 -12.90 24.30 -36.25
CA LYS A 52 -14.04 23.66 -36.91
C LYS A 52 -13.60 22.59 -37.90
N VAL A 53 -12.65 22.92 -38.77
CA VAL A 53 -12.14 21.98 -39.79
C VAL A 53 -11.49 20.75 -39.13
N LEU A 54 -10.69 20.96 -38.08
CA LEU A 54 -10.04 19.87 -37.36
C LEU A 54 -11.04 19.02 -36.56
N HIS A 55 -12.02 19.65 -35.90
CA HIS A 55 -13.10 18.93 -35.24
C HIS A 55 -13.92 18.11 -36.23
N GLU A 56 -14.26 18.65 -37.39
CA GLU A 56 -14.99 17.92 -38.42
C GLU A 56 -14.17 16.74 -38.99
N ALA A 57 -12.87 16.94 -39.19
CA ALA A 57 -11.97 15.91 -39.70
C ALA A 57 -11.76 14.74 -38.71
N PHE A 58 -11.59 15.05 -37.41
CA PHE A 58 -11.18 14.06 -36.40
C PHE A 58 -12.30 13.61 -35.46
N MET A 59 -13.37 14.40 -35.32
CA MET A 59 -14.36 14.23 -34.25
C MET A 59 -15.83 14.36 -34.71
N SER A 60 -16.12 14.41 -36.02
CA SER A 60 -17.51 14.52 -36.49
C SER A 60 -18.36 13.27 -36.20
N THR A 61 -17.73 12.11 -36.02
CA THR A 61 -18.41 10.86 -35.64
C THR A 61 -17.70 10.17 -34.47
N GLU A 62 -18.44 9.39 -33.68
CA GLU A 62 -17.86 8.60 -32.59
C GLU A 62 -16.78 7.62 -33.07
N LYS A 63 -16.91 7.10 -34.29
CA LYS A 63 -15.89 6.23 -34.90
C LYS A 63 -14.58 6.99 -35.13
N GLN A 64 -14.63 8.18 -35.73
CA GLN A 64 -13.44 9.01 -35.96
C GLN A 64 -12.81 9.47 -34.65
N LYS A 65 -13.63 9.84 -33.65
CA LYS A 65 -13.14 10.17 -32.30
C LYS A 65 -12.34 9.02 -31.73
N GLN A 66 -12.89 7.81 -31.81
CA GLN A 66 -12.26 6.62 -31.25
C GLN A 66 -10.98 6.25 -32.00
N GLU A 67 -10.97 6.32 -33.33
CA GLU A 67 -9.76 6.15 -34.16
C GLU A 67 -8.70 7.19 -33.80
N PHE A 68 -9.06 8.47 -33.72
CA PHE A 68 -8.15 9.56 -33.34
C PHE A 68 -7.55 9.38 -31.94
N PHE A 69 -8.36 9.01 -30.95
CA PHE A 69 -7.86 8.75 -29.59
C PHE A 69 -6.97 7.51 -29.52
N ASN A 70 -7.22 6.50 -30.36
CA ASN A 70 -6.37 5.32 -30.48
C ASN A 70 -5.04 5.65 -31.16
N GLU A 71 -5.05 6.43 -32.24
CA GLU A 71 -3.84 6.89 -32.95
C GLU A 71 -2.97 7.80 -32.08
N MET A 72 -3.58 8.63 -31.23
CA MET A 72 -2.85 9.44 -30.25
C MET A 72 -2.15 8.61 -29.15
N GLY A 73 -2.33 7.28 -29.12
CA GLY A 73 -1.62 6.36 -28.23
C GLY A 73 -2.03 6.44 -26.75
N LEU A 74 -2.75 7.49 -26.36
CA LEU A 74 -3.16 7.75 -24.98
C LEU A 74 -4.04 6.63 -24.41
N THR A 75 -4.90 6.01 -25.22
CA THR A 75 -5.76 4.90 -24.76
C THR A 75 -4.99 3.57 -24.67
N GLY A 76 -4.09 3.29 -25.62
CA GLY A 76 -3.29 2.07 -25.66
C GLY A 76 -2.33 1.94 -24.48
N GLU A 77 -1.55 2.99 -24.22
CA GLU A 77 -0.58 3.02 -23.11
C GLU A 77 -1.28 2.89 -21.75
N ILE A 78 -2.43 3.57 -21.55
CA ILE A 78 -3.20 3.48 -20.31
C ILE A 78 -3.77 2.07 -20.11
N VAL A 79 -4.25 1.42 -21.16
CA VAL A 79 -4.77 0.04 -21.09
C VAL A 79 -3.67 -0.96 -20.76
N GLU A 80 -2.49 -0.83 -21.38
CA GLU A 80 -1.35 -1.68 -21.10
C GLU A 80 -0.85 -1.50 -19.66
N LEU A 81 -0.67 -0.25 -19.22
CA LEU A 81 -0.31 0.06 -17.83
C LEU A 81 -1.32 -0.51 -16.83
N LYS A 82 -2.62 -0.43 -17.13
CA LYS A 82 -3.67 -1.01 -16.29
C LYS A 82 -3.52 -2.54 -16.21
N GLY A 83 -3.22 -3.21 -17.32
CA GLY A 83 -2.97 -4.65 -17.35
C GLY A 83 -1.75 -5.05 -16.51
N GLN A 84 -0.64 -4.31 -16.66
CA GLN A 84 0.58 -4.54 -15.86
C GLN A 84 0.33 -4.32 -14.36
N ILE A 85 -0.40 -3.26 -13.98
CA ILE A 85 -0.76 -2.99 -12.59
C ILE A 85 -1.62 -4.12 -12.00
N GLN A 86 -2.59 -4.63 -12.76
CA GLN A 86 -3.43 -5.75 -12.31
C GLN A 86 -2.61 -7.03 -12.10
N GLN A 87 -1.69 -7.34 -13.02
CA GLN A 87 -0.81 -8.50 -12.91
C GLN A 87 0.12 -8.37 -11.68
N ASN A 88 0.78 -7.22 -11.53
CA ASN A 88 1.65 -6.95 -10.38
C ASN A 88 0.87 -7.03 -9.05
N THR A 89 -0.37 -6.57 -9.03
CA THR A 89 -1.24 -6.66 -7.84
C THR A 89 -1.53 -8.11 -7.47
N LYS A 90 -1.78 -8.97 -8.46
CA LYS A 90 -2.01 -10.40 -8.23
C LYS A 90 -0.76 -11.08 -7.68
N GLU A 91 0.40 -10.83 -8.26
CA GLU A 91 1.68 -11.39 -7.79
C GLU A 91 2.02 -10.95 -6.35
N LEU A 92 1.70 -9.70 -5.99
CA LEU A 92 1.85 -9.22 -4.61
C LEU A 92 0.93 -9.95 -3.63
N ILE A 93 -0.32 -10.23 -4.02
CA ILE A 93 -1.27 -10.99 -3.19
C ILE A 93 -0.77 -12.43 -2.99
N ASP A 94 -0.33 -13.08 -4.06
CA ASP A 94 0.18 -14.46 -4.01
C ASP A 94 1.45 -14.53 -3.15
N THR A 95 2.39 -13.59 -3.36
CA THR A 95 3.62 -13.49 -2.56
C THR A 95 3.31 -13.25 -1.09
N LYS A 96 2.37 -12.35 -0.77
CA LYS A 96 1.93 -12.10 0.60
C LYS A 96 1.33 -13.34 1.24
N THR A 97 0.53 -14.11 0.49
CA THR A 97 -0.06 -15.36 0.97
C THR A 97 1.01 -16.38 1.30
N GLN A 98 2.00 -16.55 0.42
CA GLN A 98 3.14 -17.44 0.67
C GLN A 98 3.94 -16.99 1.90
N LEU A 99 4.22 -15.70 2.03
CA LEU A 99 4.93 -15.17 3.21
C LEU A 99 4.17 -15.44 4.52
N ASN A 100 2.85 -15.26 4.53
CA ASN A 100 2.05 -15.57 5.72
C ASN A 100 2.15 -17.06 6.08
N THR A 101 2.03 -17.96 5.10
CA THR A 101 2.18 -19.41 5.35
C THR A 101 3.57 -19.79 5.86
N LEU A 102 4.61 -19.11 5.39
CA LEU A 102 5.99 -19.30 5.88
C LEU A 102 6.14 -18.78 7.30
N ILE A 103 5.55 -17.63 7.63
CA ILE A 103 5.55 -17.10 8.99
C ILE A 103 4.81 -18.05 9.92
N ASP A 104 3.62 -18.53 9.56
CA ASP A 104 2.78 -19.43 10.35
C ASP A 104 3.47 -20.78 10.65
N SER A 105 4.32 -21.25 9.72
CA SER A 105 5.11 -22.47 9.88
C SER A 105 6.52 -22.25 10.45
N SER A 106 6.91 -20.99 10.68
CA SER A 106 8.24 -20.66 11.21
C SER A 106 8.30 -20.72 12.74
N THR A 107 9.51 -20.89 13.25
CA THR A 107 9.82 -20.87 14.67
C THR A 107 10.76 -19.69 14.99
N ILE A 108 10.75 -19.24 16.24
CA ILE A 108 11.63 -18.17 16.69
C ILE A 108 13.11 -18.53 16.49
N ASN A 109 13.92 -17.54 16.10
CA ASN A 109 15.34 -17.77 15.90
C ASN A 109 16.12 -17.91 17.23
N SER A 110 17.38 -18.33 17.14
CA SER A 110 18.24 -18.57 18.32
C SER A 110 18.37 -17.35 19.25
N ARG A 111 18.43 -16.12 18.71
CA ARG A 111 18.54 -14.90 19.52
C ARG A 111 17.24 -14.61 20.27
N GLN A 112 16.11 -14.81 19.61
CA GLN A 112 14.78 -14.67 20.21
C GLN A 112 14.56 -15.70 21.32
N ALA A 113 14.92 -16.96 21.08
CA ALA A 113 14.85 -18.01 22.10
C ALA A 113 15.75 -17.70 23.31
N GLN A 114 16.94 -17.14 23.11
CA GLN A 114 17.81 -16.72 24.22
C GLN A 114 17.20 -15.58 25.04
N LYS A 115 16.53 -14.61 24.41
CA LYS A 115 15.86 -13.51 25.11
C LYS A 115 14.68 -14.02 25.95
N LEU A 116 13.86 -14.92 25.42
CA LEU A 116 12.79 -15.57 26.20
C LEU A 116 13.35 -16.33 27.39
N LEU A 117 14.43 -17.09 27.19
CA LEU A 117 15.09 -17.81 28.27
C LEU A 117 15.63 -16.87 29.35
N HIS A 118 16.19 -15.73 28.96
CA HIS A 118 16.67 -14.72 29.91
C HIS A 118 15.52 -14.13 30.72
N CYS A 119 14.42 -13.75 30.07
CA CYS A 119 13.21 -13.27 30.75
C CYS A 119 12.67 -14.30 31.76
N ALA A 120 12.65 -15.59 31.40
CA ALA A 120 12.26 -16.65 32.32
C ALA A 120 13.19 -16.76 33.53
N LYS A 121 14.50 -16.61 33.33
CA LYS A 121 15.49 -16.60 34.41
C LYS A 121 15.29 -15.42 35.35
N ASP A 122 15.05 -14.23 34.83
CA ASP A 122 14.85 -13.03 35.63
C ASP A 122 13.56 -13.13 36.46
N ARG A 123 12.48 -13.64 35.84
CA ARG A 123 11.21 -13.87 36.53
C ARG A 123 11.36 -14.85 37.68
N ILE A 124 11.88 -16.05 37.42
CA ILE A 124 12.06 -17.09 38.44
C ILE A 124 13.06 -16.63 39.50
N GLY A 125 14.13 -15.94 39.10
CA GLY A 125 15.09 -15.32 40.00
C GLY A 125 14.40 -14.37 40.98
N THR A 126 13.57 -13.46 40.48
CA THR A 126 12.81 -12.50 41.30
C THR A 126 11.88 -13.21 42.28
N MET A 127 11.16 -14.25 41.84
CA MET A 127 10.25 -15.03 42.69
C MET A 127 10.96 -15.81 43.81
N LEU A 128 12.19 -16.27 43.57
CA LEU A 128 12.96 -17.07 44.51
C LEU A 128 13.94 -16.24 45.36
N GLY A 129 13.84 -14.91 45.33
CA GLY A 129 14.69 -14.02 46.13
C GLY A 129 16.10 -13.83 45.58
N GLY A 130 16.28 -13.96 44.26
CA GLY A 130 17.53 -13.74 43.54
C GLY A 130 18.29 -15.03 43.19
N ALA A 131 19.14 -14.96 42.16
CA ALA A 131 19.86 -16.12 41.60
C ALA A 131 20.82 -16.82 42.56
N HIS A 132 21.24 -16.12 43.63
CA HIS A 132 22.15 -16.67 44.64
C HIS A 132 21.45 -17.17 45.91
N SER A 133 20.13 -17.02 46.01
CA SER A 133 19.39 -17.43 47.20
C SER A 133 19.45 -18.95 47.40
N SER A 134 19.35 -19.38 48.66
CA SER A 134 19.26 -20.81 48.99
C SER A 134 18.03 -21.46 48.35
N LYS A 135 16.91 -20.71 48.30
CA LYS A 135 15.66 -21.16 47.68
C LYS A 135 15.81 -21.38 46.17
N TYR A 136 16.48 -20.46 45.46
CA TYR A 136 16.76 -20.60 44.04
C TYR A 136 17.62 -21.84 43.76
N LYS A 137 18.67 -22.08 44.54
CA LYS A 137 19.55 -23.25 44.36
C LYS A 137 18.81 -24.59 44.55
N LYS A 138 17.85 -24.63 45.48
CA LYS A 138 17.08 -25.86 45.78
C LYS A 138 15.91 -26.08 44.82
N GLU A 139 15.14 -25.04 44.52
CA GLU A 139 13.83 -25.17 43.88
C GLU A 139 13.78 -24.71 42.41
N SER A 140 14.79 -23.99 41.91
CA SER A 140 14.75 -23.40 40.55
C SER A 140 14.42 -24.40 39.45
N ARG A 141 14.98 -25.62 39.50
CA ARG A 141 14.72 -26.68 38.52
C ARG A 141 13.23 -27.01 38.37
N MET A 142 12.50 -27.05 39.49
CA MET A 142 11.06 -27.31 39.49
C MET A 142 10.28 -26.13 38.90
N TYR A 143 10.66 -24.89 39.24
CA TYR A 143 10.04 -23.68 38.70
C TYR A 143 10.22 -23.57 37.19
N PHE A 144 11.43 -23.79 36.67
CA PHE A 144 11.68 -23.78 35.22
C PHE A 144 10.88 -24.88 34.51
N LYS A 145 10.82 -26.09 35.09
CA LYS A 145 10.05 -27.19 34.51
C LYS A 145 8.56 -26.82 34.40
N ASN A 146 7.97 -26.30 35.48
CA ASN A 146 6.55 -25.94 35.48
C ASN A 146 6.26 -24.73 34.59
N LEU A 147 7.16 -23.74 34.54
CA LEU A 147 7.03 -22.60 33.64
C LEU A 147 6.98 -23.04 32.20
N TRP A 148 7.94 -23.86 31.76
CA TRP A 148 7.98 -24.32 30.38
C TRP A 148 6.87 -25.30 30.04
N LEU A 149 6.43 -26.14 30.98
CA LEU A 149 5.25 -26.98 30.78
C LEU A 149 3.99 -26.15 30.55
N ASN A 150 3.76 -25.12 31.37
CA ASN A 150 2.61 -24.23 31.20
C ASN A 150 2.73 -23.41 29.91
N PHE A 151 3.94 -22.96 29.57
CA PHE A 151 4.21 -22.25 28.33
C PHE A 151 3.88 -23.09 27.10
N CYS A 152 4.41 -24.32 27.05
CA CYS A 152 4.16 -25.26 25.97
C CYS A 152 2.67 -25.60 25.84
N LYS A 153 1.96 -25.68 26.96
CA LYS A 153 0.51 -25.90 26.98
C LYS A 153 -0.28 -24.70 26.45
N GLU A 154 0.10 -23.47 26.81
CA GLU A 154 -0.59 -22.24 26.39
C GLU A 154 -0.45 -21.99 24.88
N PHE A 155 0.76 -22.18 24.35
CA PHE A 155 1.07 -21.91 22.94
C PHE A 155 0.99 -23.15 22.04
N GLU A 156 0.56 -24.30 22.58
CA GLU A 156 0.47 -25.58 21.86
C GLU A 156 1.77 -26.00 21.15
N VAL A 157 2.92 -25.76 21.79
CA VAL A 157 4.25 -26.07 21.24
C VAL A 157 4.98 -27.14 22.03
N SER A 158 5.88 -27.88 21.37
CA SER A 158 6.67 -28.94 22.04
C SER A 158 7.73 -28.36 22.98
N THR A 159 8.36 -27.27 22.55
CA THR A 159 9.32 -26.49 23.33
C THR A 159 9.11 -25.01 23.06
N TYR A 160 9.49 -24.16 24.01
CA TYR A 160 9.41 -22.71 23.85
C TYR A 160 10.20 -22.18 22.65
N LYS A 161 11.16 -22.97 22.13
CA LYS A 161 11.92 -22.64 20.92
C LYS A 161 11.10 -22.80 19.63
N ASP A 162 10.03 -23.58 19.68
CA ASP A 162 9.12 -23.79 18.54
C ASP A 162 8.04 -22.71 18.45
N LEU A 163 8.07 -21.73 19.35
CA LEU A 163 7.12 -20.63 19.34
C LEU A 163 7.15 -19.91 17.99
N ASN A 164 5.97 -19.67 17.43
CA ASN A 164 5.86 -18.87 16.22
C ASN A 164 6.30 -17.41 16.50
N PRO A 165 7.07 -16.77 15.60
CA PRO A 165 7.44 -15.36 15.73
C PRO A 165 6.26 -14.40 15.96
N SER A 166 5.04 -14.72 15.48
CA SER A 166 3.82 -13.92 15.71
C SER A 166 3.46 -13.81 17.20
N HIS A 167 3.67 -14.88 17.97
CA HIS A 167 3.39 -14.97 19.40
C HIS A 167 4.59 -14.60 20.27
N TYR A 168 5.68 -14.11 19.68
CA TYR A 168 6.91 -13.80 20.41
C TYR A 168 6.69 -12.82 21.56
N ASN A 169 5.88 -11.76 21.34
CA ASN A 169 5.55 -10.79 22.38
C ASN A 169 4.61 -11.36 23.45
N ASP A 170 3.66 -12.22 23.06
CA ASP A 170 2.76 -12.89 23.99
C ASP A 170 3.52 -13.85 24.90
N GLY A 171 4.54 -14.52 24.37
CA GLY A 171 5.46 -15.35 25.14
C GLY A 171 6.14 -14.59 26.28
N PHE A 172 6.60 -13.34 26.05
CA PHE A 172 7.15 -12.51 27.13
C PHE A 172 6.10 -12.12 28.17
N ARG A 173 4.89 -11.76 27.72
CA ARG A 173 3.79 -11.40 28.62
C ARG A 173 3.42 -12.57 29.52
N PHE A 174 3.32 -13.76 28.95
CA PHE A 174 3.09 -14.99 29.68
C PHE A 174 4.16 -15.20 30.76
N ILE A 175 5.44 -15.16 30.38
CA ILE A 175 6.55 -15.39 31.31
C ILE A 175 6.55 -14.35 32.44
N ASN A 176 6.37 -13.08 32.12
CA ASN A 176 6.37 -12.00 33.12
C ASN A 176 5.23 -12.12 34.14
N ASN A 177 4.08 -12.63 33.71
CA ASN A 177 2.90 -12.81 34.56
C ASN A 177 2.83 -14.19 35.21
N TRP A 178 3.71 -15.11 34.82
CA TRP A 178 3.67 -16.48 35.31
C TRP A 178 3.94 -16.54 36.82
N SER A 179 3.16 -17.36 37.52
CA SER A 179 3.32 -17.69 38.93
C SER A 179 3.06 -19.17 39.16
N MET A 180 3.69 -19.73 40.19
CA MET A 180 3.43 -21.09 40.62
C MET A 180 2.09 -21.12 41.37
N MET A 181 1.01 -21.53 40.70
CA MET A 181 -0.20 -22.03 41.37
C MET A 181 0.04 -23.47 41.81
#